data_AF-A0A1A1VIP9-F1
#
_entry.id   AF-A0A1A1VIP9-F1
#
_cell.length_a   1.000
_cell.length_b   1.000
_cell.length_c   1.000
_cell.angle_alpha   90.00
_cell.angle_beta   90.00
_cell.angle_gamma   90.00
#
_symmetry.space_group_name_H-M   'P 1'
#
loop_
_entity.id
_entity.type
_entity.pdbx_description
1 polymer ?
#
loop_
_entity_poly.entity_id
_entity_poly.type
_entity_poly.pdbx_seq_one_letter_code
_entity_poly.pdbx_strand_id
1 'polypeptide(L)'
;MRLIHVAVAVGIPVVVLLGASPARAETGSIGYAQCVGGDTKPPPPGVSADVWFPSVHVIDRDIISGVPAAEVVQRLVNMGVKPEDAVRRVQCYLVNSPH
;
A
#
# COMPACT_ATOMS: atom_id res chain seq x y z
N MET A 1 -55.86 -27.33 5.67
CA MET A 1 -55.67 -25.89 5.93
C MET A 1 -54.21 -25.54 5.72
N ARG A 2 -53.93 -24.59 4.83
CA ARG A 2 -52.61 -23.98 4.58
C ARG A 2 -52.28 -23.03 5.73
N LEU A 3 -51.02 -22.97 6.17
CA LEU A 3 -50.34 -21.70 6.48
C LEU A 3 -48.83 -21.86 6.19
N ILE A 4 -48.41 -21.16 5.15
CA ILE A 4 -47.04 -20.97 4.69
C ILE A 4 -46.46 -19.81 5.53
N HIS A 5 -45.27 -19.97 6.11
CA HIS A 5 -44.49 -18.85 6.62
C HIS A 5 -43.08 -18.92 6.04
N VAL A 6 -42.89 -18.22 4.92
CA VAL A 6 -41.60 -17.94 4.31
C VAL A 6 -40.96 -16.81 5.12
N ALA A 7 -39.87 -17.09 5.82
CA ALA A 7 -39.02 -16.05 6.39
C ALA A 7 -38.12 -15.50 5.27
N VAL A 8 -38.56 -14.43 4.62
CA VAL A 8 -37.76 -13.65 3.68
C VAL A 8 -36.76 -12.84 4.52
N ALA A 9 -35.53 -13.35 4.65
CA ALA A 9 -34.41 -12.55 5.12
C ALA A 9 -33.93 -11.67 3.96
N VAL A 10 -34.49 -10.47 3.81
CA VAL A 10 -33.93 -9.43 2.96
C VAL A 10 -32.68 -8.89 3.66
N GLY A 11 -31.56 -9.58 3.47
CA GLY A 11 -30.25 -9.02 3.79
C GLY A 11 -29.96 -7.92 2.78
N ILE A 12 -30.08 -6.66 3.18
CA ILE A 12 -29.53 -5.53 2.43
C ILE A 12 -28.01 -5.59 2.65
N PRO A 13 -27.18 -5.92 1.65
CA PRO A 13 -25.78 -5.56 1.76
C PRO A 13 -25.73 -4.04 1.69
N VAL A 14 -25.48 -3.39 2.82
CA VAL A 14 -25.01 -2.01 2.84
C VAL A 14 -23.66 -2.06 2.14
N VAL A 15 -23.67 -1.85 0.83
CA VAL A 15 -22.47 -1.52 0.06
C VAL A 15 -22.08 -0.14 0.54
N VAL A 16 -21.36 -0.11 1.67
CA VAL A 16 -20.53 1.03 2.01
C VAL A 16 -19.54 1.10 0.86
N LEU A 17 -19.82 1.95 -0.12
CA LEU A 17 -18.82 2.56 -0.98
C LEU A 17 -17.89 3.34 -0.04
N LEU A 18 -17.06 2.59 0.70
CA LEU A 18 -15.85 3.07 1.34
C LEU A 18 -15.14 3.78 0.23
N GLY A 19 -15.07 5.11 0.36
CA GLY A 19 -14.72 6.03 -0.70
C GLY A 19 -13.62 5.42 -1.55
N ALA A 20 -13.90 5.31 -2.84
CA ALA A 20 -12.84 5.15 -3.82
C ALA A 20 -11.84 6.26 -3.51
N SER A 21 -10.77 5.90 -2.79
CA SER A 21 -9.61 6.76 -2.70
C SER A 21 -9.30 7.10 -4.14
N PRO A 22 -9.19 8.40 -4.49
CA PRO A 22 -8.94 8.78 -5.87
C PRO A 22 -7.79 7.90 -6.35
N ALA A 23 -7.89 7.30 -7.53
CA ALA A 23 -6.81 6.51 -8.09
C ALA A 23 -5.54 7.38 -8.09
N ARG A 24 -4.71 7.27 -7.05
CA ARG A 24 -3.56 8.15 -6.78
C ARG A 24 -2.35 7.65 -7.57
N ALA A 25 -2.54 7.47 -8.87
CA ALA A 25 -1.47 7.07 -9.76
C ALA A 25 -0.52 8.23 -10.10
N GLU A 26 -0.85 9.48 -9.71
CA GLU A 26 -0.12 10.66 -10.21
C GLU A 26 0.96 11.21 -9.28
N THR A 27 1.09 10.73 -8.04
CA THR A 27 2.06 11.33 -7.11
C THR A 27 3.42 10.64 -7.08
N GLY A 28 3.56 9.41 -7.60
CA GLY A 28 4.84 8.70 -7.68
C GLY A 28 5.66 8.78 -6.38
N SER A 29 6.93 9.21 -6.50
CA SER A 29 7.84 9.42 -5.38
C SER A 29 7.40 10.49 -4.36
N ILE A 30 6.64 11.50 -4.79
CA ILE A 30 6.06 12.52 -3.90
C ILE A 30 4.99 11.90 -3.02
N GLY A 31 4.12 11.09 -3.61
CA GLY A 31 3.04 10.41 -2.89
C GLY A 31 3.57 9.38 -1.91
N TYR A 32 4.61 8.66 -2.32
CA TYR A 32 5.33 7.76 -1.43
C TYR A 32 5.88 8.50 -0.20
N ALA A 33 6.59 9.62 -0.40
CA ALA A 33 7.14 10.41 0.71
C ALA A 33 6.05 10.92 1.67
N GLN A 34 4.94 11.43 1.11
CA GLN A 34 3.79 11.90 1.90
C GLN A 34 3.10 10.77 2.66
N CYS A 35 2.98 9.59 2.07
CA CYS A 35 2.37 8.42 2.69
C CYS A 35 3.22 7.85 3.83
N VAL A 36 4.54 7.77 3.63
CA VAL A 36 5.47 7.33 4.69
C VAL A 36 5.46 8.35 5.85
N GLY A 37 5.44 9.64 5.51
CA GLY A 37 5.32 10.74 6.46
C GLY A 37 6.55 10.95 7.33
N GLY A 38 6.35 11.63 8.47
CA GLY A 38 7.43 12.07 9.35
C GLY A 38 8.35 13.07 8.65
N ASP A 39 9.66 12.86 8.78
CA ASP A 39 10.67 13.70 8.13
C ASP A 39 11.04 13.25 6.70
N THR A 40 10.31 12.27 6.15
CA THR A 40 10.53 11.75 4.79
C THR A 40 10.22 12.84 3.77
N LYS A 41 11.24 13.25 3.02
CA LYS A 41 11.11 14.26 1.97
C LYS A 41 11.02 13.60 0.60
N PRO A 42 10.28 14.19 -0.35
CA PRO A 42 10.34 13.76 -1.75
C PRO A 42 11.76 13.92 -2.30
N PRO A 43 12.14 13.15 -3.34
CA PRO A 43 13.43 13.29 -3.97
C PRO A 43 13.61 14.69 -4.58
N PRO A 44 14.83 15.27 -4.55
CA PRO A 44 15.14 16.46 -5.31
C PRO A 44 14.87 16.28 -6.81
N PRO A 45 14.64 17.37 -7.56
CA PRO A 45 14.50 17.29 -9.02
C PRO A 45 15.68 16.58 -9.68
N GLY A 46 15.40 15.63 -10.56
CA GLY A 46 16.40 14.84 -11.28
C GLY A 46 16.99 13.66 -10.52
N VAL A 47 16.56 13.40 -9.28
CA VAL A 47 16.96 12.22 -8.50
C VAL A 47 15.84 11.18 -8.55
N SER A 48 16.18 9.94 -8.92
CA SER A 48 15.23 8.83 -8.95
C SER A 48 14.88 8.33 -7.54
N ALA A 49 13.70 7.75 -7.40
CA ALA A 49 13.18 7.33 -6.10
C ALA A 49 13.95 6.14 -5.48
N ASP A 50 14.44 5.23 -6.31
CA ASP A 50 15.24 4.07 -5.90
C ASP A 50 16.61 4.48 -5.31
N VAL A 51 17.19 5.58 -5.82
CA VAL A 51 18.42 6.17 -5.29
C VAL A 51 18.15 6.95 -4.00
N TRP A 52 17.06 7.73 -3.97
CA TRP A 52 16.72 8.56 -2.83
C TRP A 52 16.19 7.77 -1.62
N PHE A 53 15.47 6.68 -1.87
CA PHE A 53 14.89 5.82 -0.85
C PHE A 53 15.47 4.40 -0.96
N PRO A 54 16.47 4.01 -0.14
CA PRO A 54 17.07 2.67 -0.22
C PRO A 54 16.06 1.52 -0.08
N SER A 55 14.98 1.72 0.69
CA SER A 55 13.91 0.72 0.79
C SER A 55 13.09 0.59 -0.50
N VAL A 56 12.92 1.65 -1.29
CA VAL A 56 12.18 1.57 -2.57
C VAL A 56 12.91 0.65 -3.54
N HIS A 57 14.23 0.74 -3.66
CA HIS A 57 15.02 -0.17 -4.50
C HIS A 57 14.81 -1.65 -4.13
N VAL A 58 14.76 -1.96 -2.83
CA VAL A 58 14.52 -3.33 -2.36
C VAL A 58 13.10 -3.77 -2.66
N ILE A 59 12.11 -2.92 -2.32
CA ILE A 59 10.69 -3.25 -2.50
C ILE A 59 10.39 -3.45 -3.99
N ASP A 60 10.89 -2.57 -4.86
CA ASP A 60 10.70 -2.65 -6.30
C ASP A 60 11.21 -3.95 -6.89
N ARG A 61 12.48 -4.25 -6.63
CA ARG A 61 13.10 -5.49 -7.10
C ARG A 61 12.31 -6.72 -6.65
N ASP A 62 11.94 -6.77 -5.37
CA ASP A 62 11.26 -7.94 -4.81
C ASP A 62 9.84 -8.10 -5.35
N ILE A 63 9.08 -7.01 -5.43
CA ILE A 63 7.72 -7.02 -5.96
C ILE A 63 7.70 -7.36 -7.45
N ILE A 64 8.58 -6.78 -8.27
CA ILE A 64 8.70 -7.13 -9.70
C ILE A 64 9.12 -8.59 -9.88
N SER A 65 9.94 -9.12 -8.97
CA SER A 65 10.35 -10.53 -8.97
C SER A 65 9.26 -11.49 -8.45
N GLY A 66 8.08 -10.97 -8.08
CA GLY A 66 6.94 -11.78 -7.63
C GLY A 66 7.02 -12.21 -6.16
N VAL A 67 7.89 -11.60 -5.35
CA VAL A 67 7.96 -11.86 -3.91
C VAL A 67 6.70 -11.30 -3.24
N PRO A 68 5.99 -12.08 -2.38
CA PRO A 68 4.81 -11.58 -1.68
C PRO A 68 5.14 -10.39 -0.78
N ALA A 69 4.27 -9.38 -0.74
CA ALA A 69 4.49 -8.15 0.04
C ALA A 69 4.82 -8.40 1.52
N ALA A 70 4.20 -9.40 2.15
CA ALA A 70 4.49 -9.78 3.53
C ALA A 70 5.94 -10.29 3.73
N GLU A 71 6.50 -10.99 2.74
CA GLU A 71 7.89 -11.42 2.77
C GLU A 71 8.84 -10.24 2.57
N VAL A 72 8.48 -9.28 1.71
CA VAL A 72 9.25 -8.02 1.55
C VAL A 72 9.29 -7.24 2.86
N VAL A 73 8.17 -7.15 3.58
CA VAL A 73 8.13 -6.56 4.93
C VAL A 73 9.13 -7.26 5.85
N GLN A 74 9.11 -8.59 5.88
CA GLN A 74 10.03 -9.34 6.74
C GLN A 74 11.50 -9.13 6.37
N ARG A 75 11.83 -9.01 5.07
CA ARG A 75 13.18 -8.67 4.60
C ARG A 75 13.61 -7.28 5.07
N LEU A 76 12.74 -6.28 4.96
CA LEU A 76 13.01 -4.93 5.49
C LEU A 76 13.30 -4.96 6.99
N VAL A 77 12.53 -5.75 7.76
CA VAL A 77 12.76 -5.94 9.19
C VAL A 77 14.12 -6.59 9.47
N ASN A 78 14.47 -7.63 8.73
CA ASN A 78 15.76 -8.31 8.86
C ASN A 78 16.95 -7.40 8.52
N MET A 79 16.73 -6.33 7.74
CA MET A 79 17.72 -5.28 7.44
C MET A 79 17.73 -4.13 8.46
N GLY A 80 16.96 -4.24 9.54
CA GLY A 80 16.93 -3.28 10.64
C GLY A 80 15.89 -2.17 10.51
N VAL A 81 14.96 -2.23 9.54
CA VAL A 81 13.80 -1.34 9.52
C VAL A 81 12.84 -1.76 10.63
N LYS A 82 12.30 -0.81 11.39
CA LYS A 82 11.28 -1.13 12.41
C LYS A 82 10.08 -1.82 11.77
N PRO A 83 9.46 -2.84 12.40
CA PRO A 83 8.34 -3.58 11.82
C PRO A 83 7.19 -2.70 11.31
N GLU A 84 6.78 -1.71 12.09
CA GLU A 84 5.72 -0.76 11.73
C GLU A 84 6.09 0.11 10.52
N ASP A 85 7.36 0.53 10.43
CA ASP A 85 7.86 1.32 9.31
C ASP A 85 8.01 0.47 8.05
N ALA A 86 8.43 -0.79 8.19
CA ALA A 86 8.54 -1.74 7.09
C ALA A 86 7.16 -1.99 6.44
N VAL A 87 6.15 -2.27 7.26
CA VAL A 87 4.76 -2.41 6.80
C VAL A 87 4.30 -1.14 6.08
N ARG A 88 4.49 0.03 6.71
CA ARG A 88 4.08 1.31 6.13
C ARG A 88 4.77 1.58 4.79
N ARG A 89 6.07 1.36 4.69
CA ARG A 89 6.85 1.57 3.45
C ARG A 89 6.33 0.69 2.32
N VAL A 90 6.06 -0.60 2.57
CA VAL A 90 5.51 -1.51 1.55
C VAL A 90 4.10 -1.09 1.14
N GLN A 91 3.23 -0.75 2.09
CA GLN A 91 1.87 -0.27 1.77
C GLN A 91 1.90 1.02 0.94
N CYS A 92 2.71 1.99 1.34
CA CYS A 92 2.87 3.24 0.61
C CYS A 92 3.46 3.04 -0.78
N TYR A 93 4.39 2.08 -0.92
CA TYR A 93 4.92 1.71 -2.22
C TYR A 93 3.81 1.16 -3.15
N LEU A 94 3.00 0.20 -2.68
CA LEU A 94 1.96 -0.43 -3.50
C LEU A 94 0.87 0.54 -3.97
N VAL A 95 0.65 1.62 -3.23
CA VAL A 95 -0.36 2.64 -3.57
C VAL A 95 0.20 3.74 -4.47
N ASN A 96 1.51 4.02 -4.41
CA ASN A 96 2.12 5.16 -5.11
C ASN A 96 3.09 4.79 -6.23
N SER A 97 3.51 3.52 -6.34
CA SER A 97 4.46 2.98 -7.32
C SER A 97 5.53 3.98 -7.75
N PRO A 98 6.49 4.31 -6.85
CA PRO A 98 7.41 5.43 -7.02
C PRO A 98 8.54 5.12 -8.02
N HIS A 99 8.21 5.01 -9.32
CA HIS A 99 9.15 4.79 -10.44
C HIS A 99 9.08 5.95 -11.42
#